data_AF-A0A498LWP7-F1
#
_entry.id   AF-A0A498LWP7-F1
#
_cell.length_a   1.000
_cell.length_b   1.000
_cell.length_c   1.000
_cell.angle_alpha   90.00
_cell.angle_beta   90.00
_cell.angle_gamma   90.00
#
_symmetry.space_group_name_H-M   'P 1'
#
loop_
_entity.id
_entity.type
_entity.pdbx_description
1 polymer ?
#
loop_
_entity_poly.entity_id
_entity_poly.type
_entity_poly.pdbx_seq_one_letter_code
_entity_poly.pdbx_strand_id
1 'polypeptide(L)'
;MKKAYNTILHGIFPNASHVTCLAHLLQLVLEVFPDKFEELNRMCALVKRVFCQSPKRRLELRAFMMQQGLSPLMPVFAVQTRWGSWIKAVQYLEENIDIFQGFIPTLPPTSKAVRDLGVLLEGNGKLLKVQASFIVEHSTDILATLTKLEETSTPTAASIFSQLEDLSMLFDYGRTADAEDWRPKTREQLKELNEDERYTCSELFKQAMAECSTKLQAVIERHPCTELFKVLPIFDPAKVSGLKPDIKDYVQVVPALRNVSTEEWHRYIRMDKSDAGEVSAVEWWAARDDRLPTLAPLAALYLHLPTTSVDVERLFSHYSALLTEHRRSLTEENVKMMLIAKFNTRD
;
A
#
# COMPACT_ATOMS: atom_id res chain seq x y z
N MET A 1 7.74 -16.55 -1.87
CA MET A 1 8.00 -17.26 -0.59
C MET A 1 6.96 -18.34 -0.25
N LYS A 2 5.65 -18.12 -0.51
CA LYS A 2 4.58 -19.12 -0.26
C LYS A 2 4.85 -20.54 -0.77
N LYS A 3 5.34 -20.70 -2.01
CA LYS A 3 5.69 -22.01 -2.58
C LYS A 3 6.80 -22.72 -1.78
N ALA A 4 7.88 -22.01 -1.46
CA ALA A 4 8.99 -22.57 -0.67
C ALA A 4 8.52 -23.00 0.73
N TYR A 5 7.64 -22.21 1.35
CA TYR A 5 7.02 -22.58 2.61
C TYR A 5 6.21 -23.88 2.49
N ASN A 6 5.25 -23.93 1.56
CA ASN A 6 4.35 -25.07 1.41
C ASN A 6 5.07 -26.36 1.00
N THR A 7 6.15 -26.27 0.21
CA THR A 7 6.84 -27.46 -0.33
C THR A 7 7.93 -27.97 0.60
N ILE A 8 8.61 -27.11 1.36
CA ILE A 8 9.80 -27.48 2.13
C ILE A 8 9.66 -27.09 3.59
N LEU A 9 9.47 -25.79 3.87
CA LEU A 9 9.60 -25.28 5.25
C LEU A 9 8.48 -25.77 6.16
N HIS A 10 7.28 -26.01 5.66
CA HIS A 10 6.19 -26.56 6.46
C HIS A 10 6.50 -27.95 7.00
N GLY A 11 7.24 -28.78 6.25
CA GLY A 11 7.67 -30.09 6.74
C GLY A 11 8.74 -30.02 7.83
N ILE A 12 9.58 -28.98 7.79
CA ILE A 12 10.67 -28.75 8.76
C ILE A 12 10.15 -28.03 10.02
N PHE A 13 9.23 -27.08 9.83
CA PHE A 13 8.64 -26.24 10.86
C PHE A 13 7.10 -26.38 10.85
N PRO A 14 6.57 -27.53 11.31
CA PRO A 14 5.13 -27.82 11.22
C PRO A 14 4.25 -26.86 12.04
N ASN A 15 4.84 -26.18 13.03
CA ASN A 15 4.16 -25.20 13.87
C ASN A 15 4.39 -23.75 13.42
N ALA A 16 5.15 -23.52 12.35
CA ALA A 16 5.32 -22.19 11.81
C ALA A 16 4.04 -21.73 11.11
N SER A 17 3.91 -20.41 10.93
CA SER A 17 2.90 -19.81 10.07
C SER A 17 3.60 -18.88 9.10
N HIS A 18 3.27 -18.99 7.82
CA HIS A 18 3.80 -18.09 6.80
C HIS A 18 2.98 -16.81 6.75
N VAL A 19 3.52 -15.75 7.35
CA VAL A 19 2.99 -14.39 7.17
C VAL A 19 3.19 -13.99 5.71
N THR A 20 2.09 -13.79 5.00
CA THR A 20 2.16 -13.35 3.59
C THR A 20 2.29 -11.84 3.56
N CYS A 21 3.06 -11.31 2.62
CA CYS A 21 3.31 -9.87 2.52
C CYS A 21 2.01 -9.08 2.30
N LEU A 22 1.52 -8.39 3.33
CA LEU A 22 0.28 -7.60 3.22
C LEU A 22 0.42 -6.46 2.22
N ALA A 23 1.59 -5.85 2.11
CA ALA A 23 1.83 -4.79 1.14
C ALA A 23 1.68 -5.28 -0.31
N HIS A 24 2.20 -6.48 -0.62
CA HIS A 24 1.96 -7.12 -1.91
C HIS A 24 0.48 -7.44 -2.12
N LEU A 25 -0.22 -7.93 -1.09
CA LEU A 25 -1.64 -8.24 -1.19
C LEU A 25 -2.51 -6.99 -1.40
N LEU A 26 -2.20 -5.87 -0.73
CA LEU A 26 -2.86 -4.58 -0.96
C LEU A 26 -2.55 -4.00 -2.34
N GLN A 27 -1.35 -4.23 -2.87
CA GLN A 27 -1.04 -3.89 -4.26
C GLN A 27 -1.96 -4.64 -5.25
N LEU A 28 -2.26 -5.92 -5.02
CA LEU A 28 -3.19 -6.68 -5.86
C LEU A 28 -4.63 -6.12 -5.80
N VAL A 29 -5.02 -5.52 -4.67
CA VAL A 29 -6.29 -4.78 -4.57
C VAL A 29 -6.24 -3.54 -5.45
N LEU A 30 -5.14 -2.76 -5.40
CA LEU A 30 -4.96 -1.58 -6.24
C LEU A 30 -4.90 -1.89 -7.74
N GLU A 31 -4.53 -3.10 -8.14
CA GLU A 31 -4.52 -3.52 -9.56
C GLU A 31 -5.92 -3.57 -10.20
N VAL A 32 -7.00 -3.51 -9.41
CA VAL A 32 -8.37 -3.32 -9.95
C VAL A 32 -8.48 -2.06 -10.80
N PHE A 33 -7.82 -0.97 -10.41
CA PHE A 33 -7.95 0.31 -11.11
C PHE A 33 -7.37 0.29 -12.54
N PRO A 34 -6.11 -0.10 -12.78
CA PRO A 34 -5.59 -0.18 -14.15
C PRO A 34 -6.35 -1.17 -15.05
N ASP A 35 -6.95 -2.22 -14.47
CA ASP A 35 -7.74 -3.21 -15.21
C ASP A 35 -9.11 -2.64 -15.62
N LYS A 36 -9.81 -1.94 -14.72
CA LYS A 36 -11.14 -1.38 -15.02
C LYS A 36 -11.10 -0.06 -15.79
N PHE A 37 -10.06 0.75 -15.60
CA PHE A 37 -9.93 2.07 -16.20
C PHE A 37 -8.97 2.02 -17.39
N GLU A 38 -9.31 1.20 -18.39
CA GLU A 38 -8.42 0.85 -19.52
C GLU A 38 -7.89 2.08 -20.27
N GLU A 39 -8.73 3.07 -20.57
CA GLU A 39 -8.32 4.27 -21.29
C GLU A 39 -7.42 5.19 -20.43
N LEU A 40 -7.65 5.24 -19.12
CA LEU A 40 -6.76 5.94 -18.19
C LEU A 40 -5.41 5.23 -18.05
N ASN A 41 -5.43 3.90 -18.00
CA ASN A 41 -4.22 3.08 -18.00
C ASN A 41 -3.44 3.23 -19.32
N ARG A 42 -4.16 3.29 -20.45
CA ARG A 42 -3.61 3.60 -21.78
C ARG A 42 -2.98 4.99 -21.80
N MET A 43 -3.61 5.99 -21.20
CA MET A 43 -3.04 7.33 -21.06
C MET A 43 -1.71 7.30 -20.28
N CYS A 44 -1.66 6.62 -19.13
CA CYS A 44 -0.43 6.43 -18.36
C CYS A 44 0.69 5.81 -19.22
N ALA A 45 0.36 4.76 -19.98
CA ALA A 45 1.31 4.09 -20.87
C ALA A 45 1.76 4.96 -22.05
N LEU A 46 0.88 5.80 -22.60
CA LEU A 46 1.21 6.74 -23.68
C LEU A 46 2.11 7.86 -23.17
N VAL A 47 1.78 8.48 -22.04
CA VAL A 47 2.63 9.50 -21.39
C VAL A 47 4.02 8.94 -21.11
N LYS A 48 4.11 7.72 -20.58
CA LYS A 48 5.40 7.04 -20.42
C LYS A 48 6.14 6.88 -21.75
N ARG A 49 5.48 6.44 -22.82
CA ARG A 49 6.12 6.29 -24.14
C ARG A 49 6.57 7.62 -24.75
N VAL A 50 5.81 8.70 -24.54
CA VAL A 50 6.15 10.03 -25.07
C VAL A 50 7.37 10.61 -24.35
N PHE A 51 7.43 10.50 -23.02
CA PHE A 51 8.39 11.24 -22.20
C PHE A 51 9.51 10.39 -21.59
N CYS A 52 9.32 9.11 -21.29
CA CYS A 52 10.27 8.31 -20.49
C CYS A 52 11.66 8.22 -21.13
N GLN A 53 11.76 8.17 -22.46
CA GLN A 53 13.04 8.07 -23.16
C GLN A 53 13.36 9.31 -24.01
N SER A 54 12.66 10.43 -23.78
CA SER A 54 12.87 11.67 -24.53
C SER A 54 13.19 12.84 -23.59
N PRO A 55 14.47 13.05 -23.23
CA PRO A 55 14.90 14.21 -22.45
C PRO A 55 14.47 15.53 -23.09
N LYS A 56 14.54 15.62 -24.43
CA LYS A 56 14.11 16.78 -25.21
C LYS A 56 12.64 17.15 -24.93
N ARG A 57 11.71 16.20 -25.05
CA ARG A 57 10.28 16.48 -24.80
C ARG A 57 9.98 16.84 -23.36
N ARG A 58 10.74 16.30 -22.41
CA ARG A 58 10.62 16.70 -20.99
C ARG A 58 11.05 18.15 -20.77
N LEU A 59 12.12 18.59 -21.45
CA LEU A 59 12.56 19.99 -21.41
C LEU A 59 11.55 20.92 -22.10
N GLU A 60 10.98 20.50 -23.23
CA GLU A 60 9.92 21.25 -23.93
C GLU A 60 8.66 21.38 -23.05
N LEU A 61 8.22 20.30 -22.39
CA LEU A 61 7.12 20.35 -21.43
C LEU A 61 7.42 21.29 -20.25
N ARG A 62 8.63 21.19 -19.69
CA ARG A 62 9.09 22.08 -18.62
C ARG A 62 9.02 23.56 -19.04
N ALA A 63 9.50 23.88 -20.24
CA ALA A 63 9.45 25.23 -20.78
C ALA A 63 8.01 25.71 -20.98
N PHE A 64 7.13 24.84 -21.47
CA PHE A 64 5.71 25.13 -21.63
C PHE A 64 5.01 25.45 -20.29
N MET A 65 5.26 24.65 -19.25
CA MET A 65 4.74 24.90 -17.90
C MET A 65 5.23 26.25 -17.33
N MET A 66 6.53 26.55 -17.50
CA MET A 66 7.11 27.82 -17.07
C MET A 66 6.50 29.03 -17.79
N GLN A 67 6.18 28.91 -19.08
CA GLN A 67 5.50 29.97 -19.85
C GLN A 67 4.09 30.26 -19.33
N GLN A 68 3.43 29.28 -18.70
CA GLN A 68 2.14 29.44 -18.03
C GLN A 68 2.25 29.90 -16.58
N GLY A 69 3.47 30.22 -16.10
CA GLY A 69 3.71 30.63 -14.71
C GLY A 69 3.65 29.49 -13.70
N LEU A 70 3.67 28.22 -14.16
CA LEU A 70 3.61 27.05 -13.29
C LEU A 70 5.01 26.59 -12.88
N SER A 71 5.12 26.04 -11.67
CA SER A 71 6.34 25.34 -11.24
C SER A 71 6.39 23.95 -11.90
N PRO A 72 7.40 23.65 -12.73
CA PRO A 72 7.39 22.43 -13.51
C PRO A 72 7.74 21.21 -12.67
N LEU A 73 6.79 20.29 -12.58
CA LEU A 73 6.99 18.94 -12.05
C LEU A 73 7.30 17.98 -13.21
N MET A 74 8.21 17.04 -12.97
CA MET A 74 8.57 16.05 -13.99
C MET A 74 7.52 14.93 -14.03
N PRO A 75 7.19 14.40 -15.23
CA PRO A 75 6.23 13.31 -15.33
C PRO A 75 6.59 12.11 -14.46
N VAL A 76 5.62 11.68 -13.66
CA VAL A 76 5.69 10.45 -12.88
C VAL A 76 5.20 9.30 -13.75
N PHE A 77 5.94 8.18 -13.74
CA PHE A 77 5.60 7.02 -14.56
C PHE A 77 5.29 5.81 -13.70
N ALA A 78 4.27 5.06 -14.10
CA ALA A 78 3.98 3.76 -13.52
C ALA A 78 5.17 2.79 -13.73
N VAL A 79 5.55 2.10 -12.66
CA VAL A 79 6.63 1.11 -12.64
C VAL A 79 6.07 -0.18 -12.06
N GLN A 80 6.01 -1.22 -12.89
CA GLN A 80 5.40 -2.50 -12.53
C GLN A 80 5.99 -3.11 -11.24
N THR A 81 7.28 -2.89 -10.97
CA THR A 81 7.98 -3.41 -9.78
C THR A 81 7.88 -2.51 -8.55
N ARG A 82 7.17 -1.36 -8.62
CA ARG A 82 7.00 -0.44 -7.49
C ARG A 82 5.52 -0.31 -7.16
N TRP A 83 5.16 -0.72 -5.95
CA TRP A 83 3.77 -0.65 -5.50
C TRP A 83 3.28 0.80 -5.42
N GLY A 84 1.98 0.98 -5.65
CA GLY A 84 1.32 2.28 -5.72
C GLY A 84 1.78 3.21 -6.86
N SER A 85 2.77 2.82 -7.67
CA SER A 85 3.36 3.72 -8.68
C SER A 85 2.39 4.11 -9.80
N TRP A 86 1.44 3.24 -10.12
CA TRP A 86 0.39 3.56 -11.09
C TRP A 86 -0.52 4.67 -10.57
N ILE A 87 -0.96 4.58 -9.30
CA ILE A 87 -1.76 5.63 -8.67
C ILE A 87 -0.98 6.94 -8.59
N LYS A 88 0.32 6.91 -8.25
CA LYS A 88 1.19 8.10 -8.28
C LYS A 88 1.30 8.73 -9.68
N ALA A 89 1.29 7.90 -10.73
CA ALA A 89 1.25 8.40 -12.11
C ALA A 89 -0.12 9.02 -12.43
N VAL A 90 -1.22 8.41 -12.00
CA VAL A 90 -2.57 8.97 -12.15
C VAL A 90 -2.72 10.29 -11.38
N GLN A 91 -2.17 10.40 -10.17
CA GLN A 91 -2.15 11.65 -9.41
C GLN A 91 -1.44 12.77 -10.17
N TYR A 92 -0.25 12.49 -10.71
CA TYR A 92 0.44 13.46 -11.56
C TYR A 92 -0.39 13.84 -12.78
N LEU A 93 -1.09 12.90 -13.40
CA LEU A 93 -1.93 13.20 -14.57
C LEU A 93 -3.16 14.01 -14.20
N GLU A 94 -3.83 13.69 -13.10
CA GLU A 94 -5.00 14.43 -12.62
C GLU A 94 -4.71 15.93 -12.45
N GLU A 95 -3.53 16.26 -11.93
CA GLU A 95 -3.06 17.63 -11.75
C GLU A 95 -2.61 18.32 -13.06
N ASN A 96 -2.29 17.55 -14.11
CA ASN A 96 -1.60 18.05 -15.31
C ASN A 96 -2.31 17.73 -16.64
N ILE A 97 -3.50 17.11 -16.64
CA ILE A 97 -4.24 16.74 -17.88
C ILE A 97 -4.48 17.97 -18.77
N ASP A 98 -4.91 19.09 -18.20
CA ASP A 98 -5.19 20.32 -18.96
C ASP A 98 -3.90 20.86 -19.62
N ILE A 99 -2.76 20.73 -18.94
CA ILE A 99 -1.44 21.10 -19.46
C ILE A 99 -1.08 20.20 -20.65
N PHE A 100 -1.33 18.89 -20.55
CA PHE A 100 -1.11 17.98 -21.66
C PHE A 100 -2.03 18.27 -22.85
N GLN A 101 -3.29 18.66 -22.63
CA GLN A 101 -4.21 19.06 -23.69
C GLN A 101 -3.68 20.28 -24.47
N GLY A 102 -3.06 21.24 -23.79
CA GLY A 102 -2.41 22.39 -24.45
C GLY A 102 -1.07 22.06 -25.09
N PHE A 103 -0.27 21.21 -24.46
CA PHE A 103 1.12 20.95 -24.86
C PHE A 103 1.23 19.94 -26.01
N ILE A 104 0.50 18.82 -25.96
CA ILE A 104 0.65 17.74 -26.94
C ILE A 104 0.43 18.19 -28.39
N PRO A 105 -0.54 19.08 -28.70
CA PRO A 105 -0.70 19.62 -30.06
C PRO A 105 0.50 20.42 -30.58
N THR A 106 1.35 20.96 -29.69
CA THR A 106 2.56 21.71 -30.08
C THR A 106 3.70 20.81 -30.56
N LEU A 107 3.63 19.51 -30.26
CA LEU A 107 4.66 18.55 -30.64
C LEU A 107 4.50 18.10 -32.09
N PRO A 108 5.60 17.88 -32.83
CA PRO A 108 5.52 17.30 -34.17
C PRO A 108 4.83 15.91 -34.12
N PRO A 109 3.82 15.65 -34.98
CA PRO A 109 3.04 14.41 -34.95
C PRO A 109 3.79 13.21 -35.56
N THR A 110 5.12 13.21 -35.54
CA THR A 110 5.96 12.16 -36.15
C THR A 110 5.88 10.84 -35.38
N SER A 111 5.76 10.91 -34.05
CA SER A 111 5.65 9.74 -33.19
C SER A 111 4.21 9.25 -33.08
N LYS A 112 3.98 7.94 -33.29
CA LYS A 112 2.66 7.31 -33.07
C LYS A 112 2.13 7.57 -31.66
N ALA A 113 3.00 7.51 -30.64
CA ALA A 113 2.59 7.74 -29.25
C ALA A 113 2.09 9.18 -29.00
N VAL A 114 2.67 10.17 -29.69
CA VAL A 114 2.22 11.58 -29.60
C VAL A 114 0.85 11.72 -30.26
N ARG A 115 0.66 11.14 -31.45
CA ARG A 115 -0.65 11.17 -32.14
C ARG A 115 -1.74 10.47 -31.33
N ASP A 116 -1.46 9.25 -30.86
CA ASP A 116 -2.41 8.47 -30.07
C ASP A 116 -2.80 9.20 -28.77
N LEU A 117 -1.84 9.86 -28.11
CA LEU A 117 -2.10 10.64 -26.90
C LEU A 117 -2.92 11.89 -27.19
N GLY A 118 -2.64 12.59 -28.30
CA GLY A 118 -3.42 13.75 -28.73
C GLY A 118 -4.89 13.39 -28.96
N VAL A 119 -5.14 12.34 -29.75
CA VAL A 119 -6.51 11.85 -30.02
C VAL A 119 -7.24 11.47 -28.73
N LEU A 120 -6.54 10.79 -27.82
CA LEU A 120 -7.11 10.38 -26.53
C LEU A 120 -7.52 11.58 -25.66
N LEU A 121 -6.65 12.58 -25.58
CA LEU A 121 -6.88 13.79 -24.76
C LEU A 121 -7.96 14.71 -25.35
N GLU A 122 -8.06 14.78 -26.68
CA GLU A 122 -9.07 15.57 -27.37
C GLU A 122 -10.47 14.96 -27.21
N GLY A 123 -10.60 13.63 -27.36
CA GLY A 123 -11.89 12.95 -27.25
C GLY A 123 -12.36 12.72 -25.81
N ASN A 124 -11.43 12.37 -24.90
CA ASN A 124 -11.78 11.84 -23.57
C ASN A 124 -11.21 12.65 -22.40
N GLY A 125 -10.56 13.80 -22.63
CA GLY A 125 -9.79 14.49 -21.58
C GLY A 125 -10.59 14.83 -20.32
N LYS A 126 -11.84 15.31 -20.46
CA LYS A 126 -12.73 15.56 -19.32
C LYS A 126 -13.03 14.29 -18.54
N LEU A 127 -13.51 13.24 -19.23
CA LEU A 127 -13.83 11.95 -18.64
C LEU A 127 -12.61 11.35 -17.90
N LEU A 128 -11.43 11.40 -18.52
CA LEU A 128 -10.19 10.89 -17.93
C LEU A 128 -9.79 11.66 -16.68
N LYS A 129 -10.03 12.99 -16.63
CA LYS A 129 -9.78 13.80 -15.44
C LYS A 129 -10.72 13.46 -14.29
N VAL A 130 -12.01 13.22 -14.57
CA VAL A 130 -12.98 12.77 -13.57
C VAL A 130 -12.60 11.39 -13.03
N GLN A 131 -12.26 10.44 -13.90
CA GLN A 131 -11.80 9.10 -13.51
C GLN A 131 -10.51 9.15 -12.67
N ALA A 132 -9.55 9.98 -13.08
CA ALA A 132 -8.30 10.17 -12.33
C ALA A 132 -8.56 10.76 -10.94
N SER A 133 -9.45 11.76 -10.84
CA SER A 133 -9.84 12.38 -9.56
C SER A 133 -10.47 11.38 -8.61
N PHE A 134 -11.38 10.54 -9.12
CA PHE A 134 -11.98 9.44 -8.35
C PHE A 134 -10.92 8.51 -7.77
N ILE A 135 -10.01 8.01 -8.61
CA ILE A 135 -8.96 7.08 -8.19
C ILE A 135 -8.06 7.70 -7.13
N VAL A 136 -7.58 8.93 -7.35
CA VAL A 136 -6.69 9.61 -6.41
C VAL A 136 -7.35 9.78 -5.05
N GLU A 137 -8.59 10.26 -5.02
CA GLU A 137 -9.30 10.55 -3.78
C GLU A 137 -9.69 9.28 -3.01
N HIS A 138 -10.06 8.19 -3.71
CA HIS A 138 -10.53 6.95 -3.09
C HIS A 138 -9.45 5.88 -2.87
N SER A 139 -8.22 6.12 -3.33
CA SER A 139 -7.06 5.26 -3.05
C SER A 139 -6.14 5.81 -1.94
N THR A 140 -6.45 7.00 -1.39
CA THR A 140 -5.60 7.68 -0.41
C THR A 140 -5.32 6.81 0.83
N ASP A 141 -6.36 6.20 1.40
CA ASP A 141 -6.25 5.41 2.64
C ASP A 141 -5.47 4.10 2.45
N ILE A 142 -5.70 3.39 1.34
CA ILE A 142 -4.97 2.17 1.00
C ILE A 142 -3.51 2.48 0.65
N LEU A 143 -3.23 3.61 -0.02
CA LEU A 143 -1.86 4.06 -0.27
C LEU A 143 -1.12 4.46 1.00
N ALA A 144 -1.80 5.11 1.96
CA ALA A 144 -1.21 5.44 3.25
C ALA A 144 -0.85 4.17 4.02
N THR A 145 -1.75 3.18 4.03
CA THR A 145 -1.50 1.86 4.63
C THR A 145 -0.34 1.14 3.95
N LEU A 146 -0.31 1.12 2.62
CA LEU A 146 0.77 0.54 1.83
C LEU A 146 2.12 1.21 2.12
N THR A 147 2.15 2.54 2.18
CA THR A 147 3.35 3.33 2.49
C THR A 147 3.89 2.97 3.88
N LYS A 148 3.01 2.88 4.90
CA LYS A 148 3.39 2.45 6.25
C LYS A 148 3.99 1.04 6.27
N LEU A 149 3.43 0.11 5.49
CA LEU A 149 3.99 -1.24 5.35
C LEU A 149 5.32 -1.26 4.58
N GLU A 150 5.60 -0.28 3.72
CA GLU A 150 6.86 -0.15 2.98
C GLU A 150 7.98 0.50 3.78
N GLU A 151 7.67 1.39 4.72
CA GLU A 151 8.68 2.11 5.52
C GLU A 151 9.44 1.19 6.48
N THR A 152 8.78 0.13 6.97
CA THR A 152 9.31 -0.92 7.89
C THR A 152 9.98 -0.43 9.18
N SER A 153 10.08 0.88 9.39
CA SER A 153 10.66 1.54 10.57
C SER A 153 9.73 1.51 11.78
N THR A 154 8.42 1.38 11.57
CA THR A 154 7.42 1.36 12.64
C THR A 154 6.72 0.00 12.73
N PRO A 155 6.51 -0.54 13.93
CA PRO A 155 5.76 -1.78 14.09
C PRO A 155 4.30 -1.60 13.69
N THR A 156 3.79 -2.52 12.86
CA THR A 156 2.42 -2.45 12.32
C THR A 156 1.52 -3.58 12.79
N ALA A 157 2.07 -4.61 13.43
CA ALA A 157 1.38 -5.86 13.72
C ALA A 157 0.10 -5.68 14.55
N ALA A 158 0.13 -4.79 15.55
CA ALA A 158 -1.02 -4.51 16.41
C ALA A 158 -2.06 -3.58 15.77
N SER A 159 -1.73 -2.84 14.71
CA SER A 159 -2.67 -1.90 14.06
C SER A 159 -3.17 -2.37 12.70
N ILE A 160 -2.54 -3.37 12.10
CA ILE A 160 -2.78 -3.67 10.69
C ILE A 160 -4.19 -4.22 10.45
N PHE A 161 -4.74 -4.99 11.39
CA PHE A 161 -6.07 -5.56 11.21
C PHE A 161 -7.15 -4.48 11.18
N SER A 162 -7.10 -3.52 12.12
CA SER A 162 -8.07 -2.40 12.12
C SER A 162 -7.97 -1.56 10.85
N GLN A 163 -6.75 -1.35 10.32
CA GLN A 163 -6.57 -0.66 9.04
C GLN A 163 -7.21 -1.43 7.88
N LEU A 164 -7.13 -2.76 7.87
CA LEU A 164 -7.81 -3.57 6.85
C LEU A 164 -9.33 -3.48 6.99
N GLU A 165 -9.86 -3.45 8.21
CA GLU A 165 -11.31 -3.26 8.46
C GLU A 165 -11.78 -1.87 8.00
N ASP A 166 -11.03 -0.81 8.30
CA ASP A 166 -11.31 0.54 7.85
C ASP A 166 -11.38 0.63 6.32
N LEU A 167 -10.43 -0.02 5.64
CA LEU A 167 -10.42 -0.12 4.17
C LEU A 167 -11.62 -0.93 3.63
N SER A 168 -12.00 -2.02 4.29
CA SER A 168 -13.19 -2.80 3.91
C SER A 168 -14.45 -1.96 4.02
N MET A 169 -14.63 -1.23 5.13
CA MET A 169 -15.77 -0.32 5.31
C MET A 169 -15.81 0.76 4.23
N LEU A 170 -14.65 1.33 3.88
CA LEU A 170 -14.54 2.33 2.82
C LEU A 170 -14.97 1.77 1.46
N PHE A 171 -14.48 0.60 1.07
CA PHE A 171 -14.86 -0.02 -0.21
C PHE A 171 -16.32 -0.47 -0.24
N ASP A 172 -16.84 -0.97 0.88
CA ASP A 172 -18.23 -1.37 1.02
C ASP A 172 -19.20 -0.18 0.96
N TYR A 173 -18.82 0.95 1.53
CA TYR A 173 -19.57 2.19 1.37
C TYR A 173 -19.56 2.64 -0.11
N GLY A 174 -18.38 2.64 -0.74
CA GLY A 174 -18.22 3.06 -2.13
C GLY A 174 -18.98 2.21 -3.15
N ARG A 175 -19.19 0.91 -2.92
CA ARG A 175 -19.98 0.07 -3.84
C ARG A 175 -21.48 0.34 -3.79
N THR A 176 -21.99 0.95 -2.73
CA THR A 176 -23.40 1.32 -2.57
C THR A 176 -23.64 2.82 -2.65
N ALA A 177 -22.59 3.62 -2.89
CA ALA A 177 -22.65 5.07 -2.91
C ALA A 177 -23.51 5.58 -4.07
N ASP A 178 -24.42 6.51 -3.80
CA ASP A 178 -25.06 7.32 -4.83
C ASP A 178 -24.14 8.45 -5.30
N ALA A 179 -24.53 9.18 -6.36
CA ALA A 179 -23.72 10.28 -6.90
C ALA A 179 -23.38 11.36 -5.85
N GLU A 180 -24.25 11.53 -4.85
CA GLU A 180 -24.10 12.47 -3.73
C GLU A 180 -23.39 11.87 -2.51
N ASP A 181 -22.92 10.63 -2.58
CA ASP A 181 -22.14 9.99 -1.52
C ASP A 181 -20.64 9.99 -1.82
N TRP A 182 -20.26 10.28 -3.06
CA TRP A 182 -18.85 10.41 -3.43
C TRP A 182 -18.18 11.53 -2.65
N ARG A 183 -16.88 11.32 -2.37
CA ARG A 183 -16.02 12.30 -1.72
C ARG A 183 -15.99 13.62 -2.52
N PRO A 184 -15.73 14.77 -1.86
CA PRO A 184 -16.02 16.09 -2.42
C PRO A 184 -15.38 16.37 -3.78
N LYS A 185 -14.13 15.97 -4.00
CA LYS A 185 -13.42 16.26 -5.26
C LYS A 185 -14.02 15.47 -6.42
N THR A 186 -14.30 14.19 -6.22
CA THR A 186 -14.96 13.32 -7.20
C THR A 186 -16.34 13.87 -7.56
N ARG A 187 -17.14 14.23 -6.54
CA ARG A 187 -18.47 14.79 -6.74
C ARG A 187 -18.44 16.06 -7.59
N GLU A 188 -17.50 16.96 -7.30
CA GLU A 188 -17.35 18.20 -8.06
C GLU A 188 -16.95 17.92 -9.52
N GLN A 189 -15.99 17.03 -9.73
CA GLN A 189 -15.52 16.67 -11.08
C GLN A 189 -16.60 15.99 -11.92
N LEU A 190 -17.48 15.19 -11.30
CA LEU A 190 -18.62 14.57 -11.99
C LEU A 190 -19.60 15.60 -12.60
N LYS A 191 -19.63 16.84 -12.09
CA LYS A 191 -20.50 17.91 -12.63
C LYS A 191 -20.07 18.38 -14.02
N GLU A 192 -18.80 18.18 -14.39
CA GLU A 192 -18.25 18.54 -15.70
C GLU A 192 -18.74 17.63 -16.85
N LEU A 193 -19.33 16.48 -16.50
CA LEU A 193 -19.87 15.50 -17.45
C LEU A 193 -21.35 15.72 -17.70
N ASN A 194 -21.80 15.32 -18.89
CA ASN A 194 -23.23 15.23 -19.19
C ASN A 194 -23.90 14.10 -18.39
N GLU A 195 -25.23 14.02 -18.43
CA GLU A 195 -26.00 13.08 -17.60
C GLU A 195 -25.67 11.61 -17.89
N ASP A 196 -25.58 11.22 -19.16
CA ASP A 196 -25.27 9.86 -19.58
C ASP A 196 -23.83 9.45 -19.21
N GLU A 197 -22.87 10.36 -19.41
CA GLU A 197 -21.48 10.17 -19.03
C GLU A 197 -21.34 10.04 -17.52
N ARG A 198 -22.02 10.91 -16.76
CA ARG A 198 -21.99 10.92 -15.30
C ARG A 198 -22.54 9.63 -14.72
N TYR A 199 -23.67 9.16 -15.25
CA TYR A 199 -24.27 7.89 -14.86
C TYR A 199 -23.31 6.72 -15.15
N THR A 200 -22.83 6.63 -16.39
CA THR A 200 -21.90 5.57 -16.81
C THR A 200 -20.63 5.56 -15.97
N CYS A 201 -20.06 6.74 -15.69
CA CYS A 201 -18.86 6.89 -14.90
C CYS A 201 -19.09 6.50 -13.43
N SER A 202 -20.23 6.88 -12.85
CA SER A 202 -20.61 6.50 -11.48
C SER A 202 -20.80 4.99 -11.33
N GLU A 203 -21.41 4.32 -12.32
CA GLU A 203 -21.54 2.86 -12.31
C GLU A 203 -20.17 2.16 -12.41
N LEU A 204 -19.26 2.68 -13.24
CA LEU A 204 -17.88 2.18 -13.30
C LEU A 204 -17.16 2.33 -11.95
N PHE A 205 -17.36 3.45 -11.24
CA PHE A 205 -16.80 3.70 -9.92
C PHE A 205 -17.32 2.68 -8.89
N LYS A 206 -18.63 2.45 -8.83
CA LYS A 206 -19.23 1.44 -7.95
C LYS A 206 -18.67 0.05 -8.23
N GLN A 207 -18.55 -0.33 -9.51
CA GLN A 207 -17.97 -1.61 -9.89
C GLN A 207 -16.51 -1.74 -9.44
N ALA A 208 -15.71 -0.68 -9.56
CA ALA A 208 -14.32 -0.66 -9.08
C ALA A 208 -14.25 -0.85 -7.56
N MET A 209 -15.08 -0.13 -6.81
CA MET A 209 -15.15 -0.26 -5.35
C MET A 209 -15.62 -1.66 -4.93
N ALA A 210 -16.59 -2.24 -5.63
CA ALA A 210 -17.07 -3.60 -5.37
C ALA A 210 -15.99 -4.65 -5.60
N GLU A 211 -15.19 -4.52 -6.67
CA GLU A 211 -14.09 -5.44 -6.92
C GLU A 211 -12.94 -5.25 -5.92
N CYS A 212 -12.62 -4.02 -5.53
CA CYS A 212 -11.68 -3.73 -4.44
C CYS A 212 -12.13 -4.37 -3.11
N SER A 213 -13.41 -4.20 -2.73
CA SER A 213 -14.00 -4.83 -1.55
C SER A 213 -13.86 -6.36 -1.62
N THR A 214 -14.25 -6.97 -2.75
CA THR A 214 -14.15 -8.42 -2.94
C THR A 214 -12.71 -8.93 -2.81
N LYS A 215 -11.74 -8.25 -3.44
CA LYS A 215 -10.33 -8.64 -3.34
C LYS A 215 -9.78 -8.45 -1.93
N LEU A 216 -10.11 -7.34 -1.25
CA LEU A 216 -9.67 -7.09 0.11
C LEU A 216 -10.27 -8.11 1.09
N GLN A 217 -11.55 -8.43 0.94
CA GLN A 217 -12.21 -9.46 1.74
C GLN A 217 -11.51 -10.82 1.56
N ALA A 218 -11.17 -11.18 0.32
CA ALA A 218 -10.40 -12.40 0.06
C ALA A 218 -9.00 -12.36 0.67
N VAL A 219 -8.35 -11.19 0.75
CA VAL A 219 -7.08 -11.01 1.48
C VAL A 219 -7.27 -11.30 2.96
N ILE A 220 -8.29 -10.71 3.59
CA ILE A 220 -8.58 -10.90 5.02
C ILE A 220 -8.93 -12.38 5.31
N GLU A 221 -9.80 -13.00 4.53
CA GLU A 221 -10.25 -14.38 4.78
C GLU A 221 -9.16 -15.43 4.55
N ARG A 222 -8.29 -15.22 3.56
CA ARG A 222 -7.29 -16.22 3.14
C ARG A 222 -5.93 -16.00 3.75
N HIS A 223 -5.69 -14.89 4.44
CA HIS A 223 -4.39 -14.62 5.03
C HIS A 223 -4.12 -15.59 6.21
N PRO A 224 -3.01 -16.34 6.22
CA PRO A 224 -2.77 -17.38 7.23
C PRO A 224 -2.73 -16.89 8.68
N CYS A 225 -2.44 -15.60 8.88
CA CYS A 225 -2.31 -14.99 10.20
C CYS A 225 -3.43 -14.00 10.53
N THR A 226 -4.58 -14.06 9.85
CA THR A 226 -5.70 -13.14 10.13
C THR A 226 -6.17 -13.19 11.57
N GLU A 227 -6.38 -14.40 12.13
CA GLU A 227 -6.79 -14.54 13.53
C GLU A 227 -5.73 -14.01 14.49
N LEU A 228 -4.44 -14.17 14.15
CA LEU A 228 -3.35 -13.57 14.92
C LEU A 228 -3.46 -12.05 14.91
N PHE A 229 -3.57 -11.43 13.73
CA PHE A 229 -3.65 -9.97 13.61
C PHE A 229 -4.90 -9.38 14.29
N LYS A 230 -6.02 -10.10 14.36
CA LYS A 230 -7.20 -9.71 15.15
C LYS A 230 -6.91 -9.59 16.64
N VAL A 231 -6.02 -10.43 17.16
CA VAL A 231 -5.68 -10.48 18.59
C VAL A 231 -4.54 -9.54 18.95
N LEU A 232 -3.59 -9.28 18.06
CA LEU A 232 -2.43 -8.41 18.36
C LEU A 232 -2.73 -7.00 18.91
N PRO A 233 -3.89 -6.35 18.65
CA PRO A 233 -4.28 -5.12 19.32
C PRO A 233 -4.27 -5.19 20.85
N ILE A 234 -4.34 -6.38 21.47
CA ILE A 234 -4.18 -6.51 22.93
C ILE A 234 -2.82 -6.01 23.43
N PHE A 235 -1.81 -5.87 22.55
CA PHE A 235 -0.49 -5.34 22.86
C PHE A 235 -0.36 -3.84 22.53
N ASP A 236 -1.41 -3.17 22.05
CA ASP A 236 -1.44 -1.71 21.87
C ASP A 236 -2.27 -1.07 23.00
N PRO A 237 -1.63 -0.65 24.10
CA PRO A 237 -2.32 -0.13 25.28
C PRO A 237 -3.11 1.15 25.01
N ALA A 238 -2.80 1.89 23.93
CA ALA A 238 -3.49 3.13 23.56
C ALA A 238 -4.84 2.86 22.86
N LYS A 239 -4.97 1.69 22.22
CA LYS A 239 -6.15 1.31 21.42
C LYS A 239 -6.96 0.18 22.02
N VAL A 240 -6.41 -0.52 23.01
CA VAL A 240 -7.06 -1.66 23.62
C VAL A 240 -8.30 -1.24 24.40
N SER A 241 -9.43 -1.87 24.10
CA SER A 241 -10.65 -1.78 24.89
C SER A 241 -11.24 -3.19 25.07
N GLY A 242 -11.86 -3.46 26.22
CA GLY A 242 -12.56 -4.72 26.45
C GLY A 242 -11.68 -5.98 26.45
N LEU A 243 -10.50 -5.94 27.08
CA LEU A 243 -9.67 -7.14 27.30
C LEU A 243 -10.46 -8.24 28.03
N LYS A 244 -10.39 -9.46 27.52
CA LYS A 244 -11.00 -10.62 28.18
C LYS A 244 -10.26 -10.93 29.49
N PRO A 245 -10.99 -11.20 30.59
CA PRO A 245 -10.37 -11.49 31.88
C PRO A 245 -9.47 -12.73 31.87
N ASP A 246 -9.86 -13.79 31.14
CA ASP A 246 -9.10 -15.04 31.08
C ASP A 246 -8.07 -14.99 29.93
N ILE A 247 -6.78 -15.05 30.27
CA ILE A 247 -5.69 -15.09 29.29
C ILE A 247 -5.80 -16.30 28.35
N LYS A 248 -6.44 -17.40 28.79
CA LYS A 248 -6.60 -18.62 27.99
C LYS A 248 -7.41 -18.38 26.72
N ASP A 249 -8.26 -17.36 26.69
CA ASP A 249 -9.01 -16.97 25.51
C ASP A 249 -8.11 -16.52 24.35
N TYR A 250 -6.86 -16.15 24.65
CA TYR A 250 -5.87 -15.69 23.66
C TYR A 250 -4.80 -16.73 23.35
N VAL A 251 -4.57 -17.72 24.23
CA VAL A 251 -3.47 -18.70 24.11
C VAL A 251 -3.57 -19.53 22.82
N GLN A 252 -4.77 -19.82 22.33
CA GLN A 252 -4.96 -20.58 21.09
C GLN A 252 -4.39 -19.84 19.87
N VAL A 253 -4.47 -18.51 19.88
CA VAL A 253 -4.02 -17.64 18.78
C VAL A 253 -2.60 -17.14 19.02
N VAL A 254 -2.23 -16.89 20.28
CA VAL A 254 -0.93 -16.41 20.71
C VAL A 254 -0.33 -17.40 21.73
N PRO A 255 0.23 -18.54 21.28
CA PRO A 255 0.66 -19.62 22.17
C PRO A 255 1.69 -19.21 23.23
N ALA A 256 2.47 -18.16 22.97
CA ALA A 256 3.47 -17.67 23.92
C ALA A 256 2.84 -17.09 25.21
N LEU A 257 1.57 -16.66 25.16
CA LEU A 257 0.86 -16.17 26.35
C LEU A 257 0.67 -17.25 27.42
N ARG A 258 0.83 -18.54 27.10
CA ARG A 258 0.82 -19.63 28.09
C ARG A 258 1.88 -19.47 29.18
N ASN A 259 2.93 -18.70 28.89
CA ASN A 259 4.03 -18.46 29.81
C ASN A 259 3.72 -17.33 30.80
N VAL A 260 2.69 -16.52 30.54
CA VAL A 260 2.29 -15.38 31.38
C VAL A 260 1.37 -15.88 32.49
N SER A 261 1.67 -15.49 33.73
CA SER A 261 0.83 -15.84 34.88
C SER A 261 -0.52 -15.11 34.83
N THR A 262 -1.56 -15.74 35.38
CA THR A 262 -2.88 -15.13 35.52
C THR A 262 -2.82 -13.83 36.33
N GLU A 263 -1.96 -13.76 37.35
CA GLU A 263 -1.72 -12.57 38.17
C GLU A 263 -1.11 -11.42 37.37
N GLU A 264 -0.16 -11.71 36.48
CA GLU A 264 0.45 -10.71 35.60
C GLU A 264 -0.54 -10.21 34.54
N TRP A 265 -1.34 -11.11 33.96
CA TRP A 265 -2.41 -10.72 33.05
C TRP A 265 -3.45 -9.81 33.71
N HIS A 266 -3.90 -10.17 34.92
CA HIS A 266 -4.82 -9.32 35.68
C HIS A 266 -4.22 -7.97 36.05
N ARG A 267 -2.92 -7.91 36.36
CA ARG A 267 -2.20 -6.65 36.53
C ARG A 267 -2.27 -5.81 35.26
N TYR A 268 -1.96 -6.39 34.10
CA TYR A 268 -2.06 -5.69 32.83
C TYR A 268 -3.46 -5.16 32.56
N ILE A 269 -4.51 -5.99 32.70
CA ILE A 269 -5.91 -5.56 32.47
C ILE A 269 -6.26 -4.34 33.33
N ARG A 270 -5.94 -4.39 34.63
CA ARG A 270 -6.31 -3.36 35.62
C ARG A 270 -5.38 -2.15 35.64
N MET A 271 -4.23 -2.22 34.96
CA MET A 271 -3.26 -1.15 34.92
C MET A 271 -3.85 0.09 34.24
N ASP A 272 -3.57 1.26 34.79
CA ASP A 272 -3.84 2.53 34.13
C ASP A 272 -3.01 2.66 32.84
N LYS A 273 -3.69 3.02 31.75
CA LYS A 273 -3.14 3.17 30.40
C LYS A 273 -3.37 4.58 29.87
N SER A 274 -3.69 5.54 30.74
CA SER A 274 -3.92 6.94 30.36
C SER A 274 -2.73 7.55 29.61
N ASP A 275 -1.51 7.16 29.97
CA ASP A 275 -0.25 7.59 29.34
C ASP A 275 0.07 6.87 28.01
N ALA A 276 -0.69 5.84 27.65
CA ALA A 276 -0.38 5.00 26.49
C ALA A 276 -0.48 5.73 25.14
N GLY A 277 -1.23 6.82 25.08
CA GLY A 277 -1.33 7.67 23.90
C GLY A 277 -0.17 8.65 23.73
N GLU A 278 0.67 8.83 24.76
CA GLU A 278 1.77 9.81 24.76
C GLU A 278 3.09 9.25 24.22
N VAL A 279 3.21 7.91 24.19
CA VAL A 279 4.42 7.19 23.78
C VAL A 279 4.08 6.06 22.80
N SER A 280 5.08 5.48 22.13
CA SER A 280 4.83 4.28 21.32
C SER A 280 4.49 3.08 22.21
N ALA A 281 3.71 2.12 21.69
CA ALA A 281 3.40 0.89 22.42
C ALA A 281 4.67 0.16 22.89
N VAL A 282 5.73 0.17 22.08
CA VAL A 282 7.02 -0.46 22.42
C VAL A 282 7.65 0.20 23.65
N GLU A 283 7.71 1.53 23.68
CA GLU A 283 8.24 2.28 24.82
C GLU A 283 7.37 2.10 26.06
N TRP A 284 6.04 2.07 25.89
CA TRP A 284 5.10 1.83 26.99
C TRP A 284 5.36 0.49 27.68
N TRP A 285 5.57 -0.58 26.90
CA TRP A 285 5.90 -1.90 27.42
C TRP A 285 7.29 -1.93 28.07
N ALA A 286 8.30 -1.32 27.44
CA ALA A 286 9.65 -1.25 28.00
C ALA A 286 9.69 -0.56 29.38
N ALA A 287 8.91 0.50 29.56
CA ALA A 287 8.78 1.21 30.84
C ALA A 287 8.04 0.41 31.94
N ARG A 288 7.53 -0.78 31.62
CA ARG A 288 6.72 -1.64 32.50
C ARG A 288 7.27 -3.05 32.64
N ASP A 289 8.47 -3.30 32.12
CA ASP A 289 9.14 -4.61 32.20
C ASP A 289 9.31 -5.09 33.66
N ASP A 290 9.59 -4.16 34.58
CA ASP A 290 9.67 -4.44 36.02
C ASP A 290 8.36 -4.98 36.62
N ARG A 291 7.23 -4.45 36.15
CA ARG A 291 5.87 -4.79 36.63
C ARG A 291 5.24 -5.94 35.86
N LEU A 292 5.65 -6.16 34.62
CA LEU A 292 5.13 -7.16 33.67
C LEU A 292 6.30 -7.92 33.01
N PRO A 293 7.13 -8.64 33.79
CA PRO A 293 8.42 -9.19 33.33
C PRO A 293 8.32 -10.32 32.31
N THR A 294 7.14 -10.93 32.16
CA THR A 294 6.91 -11.96 31.15
C THR A 294 6.14 -11.39 29.96
N LEU A 295 5.14 -10.56 30.24
CA LEU A 295 4.24 -10.03 29.23
C LEU A 295 4.88 -8.90 28.41
N ALA A 296 5.69 -8.03 29.02
CA ALA A 296 6.33 -6.93 28.31
C ALA A 296 7.33 -7.39 27.23
N PRO A 297 8.25 -8.36 27.49
CA PRO A 297 9.11 -8.89 26.44
C PRO A 297 8.32 -9.59 25.33
N LEU A 298 7.24 -10.29 25.67
CA LEU A 298 6.36 -10.93 24.68
C LEU A 298 5.64 -9.89 23.83
N ALA A 299 5.09 -8.84 24.44
CA ALA A 299 4.44 -7.75 23.73
C ALA A 299 5.42 -7.07 22.76
N ALA A 300 6.64 -6.79 23.21
CA ALA A 300 7.69 -6.24 22.34
C ALA A 300 7.97 -7.15 21.13
N LEU A 301 8.06 -8.46 21.33
CA LEU A 301 8.25 -9.43 20.25
C LEU A 301 7.08 -9.41 19.24
N TYR A 302 5.84 -9.44 19.72
CA TYR A 302 4.66 -9.47 18.85
C TYR A 302 4.36 -8.13 18.17
N LEU A 303 4.69 -7.00 18.79
CA LEU A 303 4.59 -5.69 18.16
C LEU A 303 5.48 -5.62 16.92
N HIS A 304 6.71 -6.13 17.02
CA HIS A 304 7.68 -6.19 15.92
C HIS A 304 7.47 -7.37 14.95
N LEU A 305 6.38 -8.12 15.09
CA LEU A 305 6.08 -9.22 14.17
C LEU A 305 5.96 -8.65 12.74
N PRO A 306 6.78 -9.10 11.79
CA PRO A 306 6.77 -8.54 10.45
C PRO A 306 5.45 -8.90 9.75
N THR A 307 4.71 -7.89 9.32
CA THR A 307 3.45 -8.00 8.57
C THR A 307 3.68 -7.97 7.04
N THR A 308 4.93 -7.78 6.64
CA THR A 308 5.35 -7.50 5.28
C THR A 308 6.72 -8.09 5.02
N SER A 309 7.00 -8.49 3.77
CA SER A 309 8.32 -8.96 3.34
C SER A 309 9.08 -7.93 2.50
N VAL A 310 8.68 -6.66 2.53
CA VAL A 310 9.33 -5.56 1.78
C VAL A 310 10.84 -5.58 1.91
N ASP A 311 11.34 -5.69 3.13
CA ASP A 311 12.77 -5.64 3.40
C ASP A 311 13.52 -6.82 2.78
N VAL A 312 12.90 -8.00 2.82
CA VAL A 312 13.42 -9.20 2.19
C VAL A 312 13.37 -9.08 0.66
N GLU A 313 12.31 -8.51 0.11
CA GLU A 313 12.16 -8.27 -1.34
C GLU A 313 13.15 -7.23 -1.87
N ARG A 314 13.38 -6.15 -1.11
CA ARG A 314 14.44 -5.16 -1.38
C ARG A 314 15.81 -5.83 -1.34
N LEU A 315 16.07 -6.69 -0.36
CA LEU A 315 17.32 -7.42 -0.26
C LEU A 315 17.52 -8.38 -1.45
N PHE A 316 16.48 -9.07 -1.90
CA PHE A 316 16.53 -9.92 -3.10
C PHE A 316 16.74 -9.13 -4.39
N SER A 317 16.24 -7.90 -4.46
CA SER A 317 16.55 -6.99 -5.58
C SER A 317 18.05 -6.65 -5.61
N HIS A 318 18.65 -6.38 -4.45
CA HIS A 318 20.10 -6.20 -4.34
C HIS A 318 20.87 -7.48 -4.66
N TYR A 319 20.41 -8.63 -4.16
CA TYR A 319 21.01 -9.93 -4.46
C TYR A 319 21.07 -10.19 -5.98
N SER A 320 19.98 -9.93 -6.70
CA SER A 320 19.95 -10.03 -8.16
C SER A 320 20.94 -9.07 -8.83
N ALA A 321 21.13 -7.86 -8.28
CA ALA A 321 22.12 -6.90 -8.77
C ALA A 321 23.57 -7.28 -8.42
N LEU A 322 23.79 -8.09 -7.37
CA LEU A 322 25.11 -8.62 -7.00
C LEU A 322 25.53 -9.79 -7.90
N LEU A 323 24.57 -10.64 -8.29
CA LEU A 323 24.78 -11.77 -9.18
C LEU A 323 24.70 -11.34 -10.65
N THR A 324 25.66 -10.54 -11.11
CA THR A 324 25.81 -10.23 -12.55
C THR A 324 26.74 -11.22 -13.23
N GLU A 325 26.63 -11.35 -14.56
CA GLU A 325 27.45 -12.25 -15.38
C GLU A 325 28.97 -12.00 -15.23
N HIS A 326 29.36 -10.82 -14.73
CA HIS A 326 30.73 -10.39 -14.51
C HIS A 326 31.29 -10.70 -13.11
N ARG A 327 30.46 -11.12 -12.14
CA ARG A 327 30.88 -11.42 -10.75
C ARG A 327 30.83 -12.92 -10.46
N ARG A 328 31.76 -13.68 -11.07
CA ARG A 328 31.77 -15.16 -11.02
C ARG A 328 32.53 -15.78 -9.84
N SER A 329 33.21 -14.99 -9.02
CA SER A 329 34.06 -15.47 -7.91
C SER A 329 33.49 -15.21 -6.51
N LEU A 330 32.20 -14.86 -6.41
CA LEU A 330 31.57 -14.65 -5.11
C LEU A 330 31.27 -16.00 -4.46
N THR A 331 31.85 -16.23 -3.29
CA THR A 331 31.49 -17.35 -2.41
C THR A 331 30.18 -17.05 -1.70
N GLU A 332 29.50 -18.09 -1.20
CA GLU A 332 28.28 -17.94 -0.40
C GLU A 332 28.50 -16.99 0.80
N GLU A 333 29.63 -17.12 1.50
CA GLU A 333 29.98 -16.27 2.63
C GLU A 333 30.16 -14.80 2.21
N ASN A 334 30.82 -14.54 1.07
CA ASN A 334 30.97 -13.17 0.56
C ASN A 334 29.60 -12.57 0.22
N VAL A 335 28.71 -13.34 -0.42
CA VAL A 335 27.37 -12.85 -0.74
C VAL A 335 26.58 -12.54 0.52
N LYS A 336 26.61 -13.43 1.51
CA LYS A 336 25.98 -13.22 2.82
C LYS A 336 26.49 -11.94 3.49
N MET A 337 27.80 -11.74 3.56
CA MET A 337 28.39 -10.53 4.17
C MET A 337 28.00 -9.25 3.40
N MET A 338 27.97 -9.31 2.07
CA MET A 338 27.52 -8.18 1.25
C MET A 338 26.04 -7.85 1.46
N LEU A 339 25.18 -8.86 1.60
CA LEU A 339 23.76 -8.68 1.90
C LEU A 339 23.55 -8.09 3.30
N ILE A 340 24.27 -8.59 4.32
CA ILE A 340 24.23 -8.04 5.68
C ILE A 340 24.67 -6.58 5.68
N ALA A 341 25.79 -6.27 5.03
CA ALA A 341 26.25 -4.89 4.89
C ALA A 341 25.20 -4.00 4.22
N LYS A 342 24.62 -4.45 3.10
CA LYS A 342 23.56 -3.70 2.39
C LYS A 342 22.29 -3.52 3.20
N PHE A 343 21.90 -4.50 4.00
CA PHE A 343 20.75 -4.41 4.88
C PHE A 343 20.96 -3.37 5.99
N ASN A 344 22.18 -3.27 6.52
CA ASN A 344 22.51 -2.39 7.64
C ASN A 344 22.92 -0.97 7.23
N THR A 345 23.37 -0.73 5.99
CA THR A 345 23.71 0.60 5.46
C THR A 345 22.50 1.32 4.86
N ARG A 346 21.30 1.19 5.44
CA ARG A 346 20.13 1.93 4.96
C ARG A 346 20.32 3.42 5.29
N ASP A 347 20.75 4.19 4.29
CA ASP A 347 20.60 5.65 4.21
C ASP A 347 19.28 6.01 3.51
#